data_AF-A0A2V5U016-F1
#
_entry.id   AF-A0A2V5U016-F1
#
_cell.length_a   1.000
_cell.length_b   1.000
_cell.length_c   1.000
_cell.angle_alpha   90.00
_cell.angle_beta   90.00
_cell.angle_gamma   90.00
#
_symmetry.space_group_name_H-M   'P 1'
#
loop_
_entity.id
_entity.type
_entity.pdbx_description
1 polymer ?
#
loop_
_entity_poly.entity_id
_entity_poly.type
_entity_poly.pdbx_seq_one_letter_code
_entity_poly.pdbx_strand_id
1 'polypeptide(L)'
;MNAKQRAGFTLLEIMIVVAIIGLLAAIAIPSFKNAITTSQQRACALNRKNIDGAKVQWAVENHQPPTAIPADTDLFGDRAYIEHKPDCPAGGAYSINAVREKCTCNFSIHMN
;
A
#
# COMPACT_ATOMS: atom_id res chain seq x y z
N MET A 1 -22.94 -56.87 -19.47
CA MET A 1 -23.12 -55.40 -19.38
C MET A 1 -22.21 -54.91 -18.27
N ASN A 2 -21.10 -54.23 -18.59
CA ASN A 2 -20.09 -53.81 -17.61
C ASN A 2 -20.67 -52.73 -16.69
N ALA A 3 -20.90 -53.05 -15.42
CA ALA A 3 -21.28 -52.09 -14.40
C ALA A 3 -20.06 -51.22 -14.07
N LYS A 4 -20.02 -50.03 -14.65
CA LYS A 4 -19.00 -49.02 -14.37
C LYS A 4 -19.13 -48.63 -12.89
N GLN A 5 -18.21 -49.08 -12.04
CA GLN A 5 -18.19 -48.71 -10.63
C GLN A 5 -18.06 -47.20 -10.52
N ARG A 6 -19.08 -46.55 -9.96
CA ARG A 6 -19.03 -45.12 -9.64
C ARG A 6 -18.13 -44.97 -8.41
N ALA A 7 -16.86 -44.64 -8.62
CA ALA A 7 -15.97 -44.19 -7.57
C ALA A 7 -16.44 -42.80 -7.11
N GLY A 8 -17.25 -42.77 -6.05
CA GLY A 8 -17.66 -41.53 -5.38
C GLY A 8 -16.67 -41.14 -4.30
N PHE A 9 -16.44 -39.84 -4.13
CA PHE A 9 -15.66 -39.29 -3.02
C PHE A 9 -16.30 -39.69 -1.68
N THR A 10 -15.50 -40.18 -0.73
CA THR A 10 -16.01 -40.49 0.60
C THR A 10 -16.13 -39.23 1.44
N LEU A 11 -17.10 -39.17 2.35
CA LEU A 11 -17.21 -38.04 3.31
C LEU A 11 -15.95 -37.92 4.16
N LEU A 12 -15.33 -39.06 4.50
CA LEU A 12 -14.11 -39.12 5.29
C LEU A 12 -12.90 -38.52 4.55
N GLU A 13 -12.74 -38.75 3.25
CA GLU A 13 -11.70 -38.09 2.46
C GLU A 13 -11.85 -36.58 2.48
N ILE A 14 -13.07 -36.06 2.28
CA ILE A 14 -13.30 -34.61 2.30
C ILE A 14 -12.97 -34.04 3.69
N MET A 15 -13.32 -34.73 4.77
CA MET A 15 -13.03 -34.29 6.15
C MET A 15 -11.53 -34.14 6.43
N ILE A 16 -10.72 -35.11 6.01
CA ILE A 16 -9.26 -35.05 6.21
C ILE A 16 -8.65 -33.92 5.38
N VAL A 17 -9.11 -33.74 4.14
CA VAL A 17 -8.63 -32.68 3.25
C VAL A 17 -8.92 -31.30 3.83
N VAL A 18 -10.14 -31.03 4.29
CA VAL A 18 -10.47 -29.72 4.89
C VAL A 18 -9.74 -29.47 6.20
N ALA A 19 -9.47 -30.53 6.99
CA ALA A 19 -8.69 -30.40 8.21
C ALA A 19 -7.24 -29.97 7.93
N ILE A 20 -6.59 -30.57 6.93
CA ILE A 20 -5.22 -30.21 6.54
C ILE A 20 -5.18 -28.80 5.93
N ILE A 21 -6.12 -28.45 5.04
CA ILE A 21 -6.21 -27.10 4.47
C ILE A 21 -6.43 -26.06 5.56
N GLY A 22 -7.29 -26.34 6.55
CA GLY A 22 -7.55 -25.47 7.69
C GLY A 22 -6.29 -25.20 8.52
N LEU A 23 -5.50 -26.24 8.81
CA LEU A 23 -4.23 -26.11 9.53
C LEU A 23 -3.23 -25.24 8.77
N LEU A 24 -3.06 -25.47 7.46
CA LEU A 24 -2.16 -24.68 6.62
C LEU A 24 -2.61 -23.22 6.53
N ALA A 25 -3.91 -22.97 6.35
CA ALA A 25 -4.48 -21.63 6.28
C ALA A 25 -4.29 -20.84 7.59
N ALA A 26 -4.43 -21.51 8.74
CA ALA A 26 -4.26 -20.88 10.05
C ALA A 26 -2.87 -20.26 10.25
N ILE A 27 -1.82 -20.90 9.70
CA ILE A 27 -0.43 -20.40 9.78
C ILE A 27 -0.16 -19.37 8.67
N ALA A 28 -0.68 -19.61 7.46
CA ALA A 28 -0.39 -18.79 6.28
C ALA A 28 -1.07 -17.41 6.32
N ILE A 29 -2.35 -17.34 6.69
CA ILE A 29 -3.15 -16.10 6.68
C ILE A 29 -2.54 -14.96 7.51
N PRO A 30 -2.14 -15.15 8.79
CA PRO A 30 -1.59 -14.05 9.58
C PRO A 30 -0.26 -13.54 9.01
N SER A 31 0.60 -14.43 8.52
CA SER A 31 1.87 -14.05 7.89
C SER A 31 1.65 -13.21 6.63
N PHE A 32 0.71 -13.64 5.79
CA PHE A 32 0.37 -12.92 4.56
C PHE A 32 -0.22 -11.52 4.84
N LYS A 33 -1.13 -11.40 5.82
CA LYS A 33 -1.66 -10.10 6.24
C LYS A 33 -0.56 -9.16 6.74
N ASN A 34 0.36 -9.65 7.56
CA ASN A 34 1.48 -8.84 8.05
C ASN A 34 2.42 -8.38 6.94
N ALA A 35 2.68 -9.26 5.96
CA ALA A 35 3.50 -8.93 4.80
C ALA A 35 2.89 -7.81 3.95
N ILE A 36 1.58 -7.87 3.70
CA ILE A 36 0.84 -6.81 2.98
C ILE A 36 0.88 -5.50 3.77
N THR A 37 0.56 -5.51 5.06
CA THR A 37 0.57 -4.28 5.88
C THR A 37 1.96 -3.64 5.88
N THR A 38 3.02 -4.45 6.00
CA THR A 38 4.40 -3.97 5.99
C THR A 38 4.79 -3.40 4.62
N SER A 39 4.37 -4.02 3.52
CA SER A 39 4.66 -3.52 2.17
C SER A 39 3.92 -2.20 1.90
N GLN A 40 2.65 -2.09 2.33
CA GLN A 40 1.87 -0.86 2.25
C GLN A 40 2.51 0.28 3.04
N GLN A 41 2.99 0.01 4.27
CA GLN A 41 3.72 0.98 5.09
C GLN A 41 4.97 1.51 4.38
N ARG A 42 5.79 0.61 3.83
CA ARG A 42 7.04 0.97 3.14
C ARG A 42 6.78 1.77 1.87
N ALA A 43 5.82 1.35 1.05
CA ALA A 43 5.42 2.08 -0.15
C ALA A 43 4.86 3.46 0.20
N CYS A 44 4.04 3.57 1.25
CA CYS A 44 3.54 4.86 1.71
C CYS A 44 4.66 5.79 2.21
N ALA A 45 5.63 5.26 2.95
CA ALA A 45 6.79 6.02 3.39
C ALA A 45 7.63 6.51 2.20
N LEU A 46 7.84 5.67 1.19
CA LEU A 46 8.56 6.03 -0.03
C LEU A 46 7.83 7.14 -0.80
N ASN A 47 6.51 7.03 -0.99
CA ASN A 47 5.70 8.07 -1.64
C ASN A 47 5.81 9.41 -0.91
N ARG A 48 5.71 9.41 0.43
CA ARG A 48 5.91 10.62 1.26
C ARG A 48 7.30 11.23 1.05
N LYS A 49 8.34 10.40 0.96
CA LYS A 49 9.71 10.86 0.70
C LYS A 49 9.87 11.46 -0.68
N ASN A 50 9.26 10.87 -1.70
CA ASN A 50 9.27 11.40 -3.05
C ASN A 50 8.57 12.77 -3.11
N ILE A 51 7.40 12.90 -2.46
CA ILE A 51 6.68 14.17 -2.35
C ILE A 51 7.51 15.20 -1.58
N ASP A 52 8.16 14.83 -0.47
CA ASP A 52 9.04 15.74 0.28
C ASP A 52 10.23 16.22 -0.56
N GLY A 53 10.82 15.35 -1.37
CA GLY A 53 11.86 15.73 -2.32
C GLY A 53 11.36 16.75 -3.35
N ALA A 54 10.20 16.48 -3.95
CA ALA A 54 9.57 17.37 -4.91
C ALA A 54 9.26 18.76 -4.31
N LYS A 55 8.74 18.81 -3.08
CA LYS A 55 8.49 20.06 -2.35
C LYS A 55 9.75 20.90 -2.19
N VAL A 56 10.86 20.27 -1.80
CA VAL A 56 12.13 20.96 -1.62
C VAL A 56 12.65 21.48 -2.96
N GLN A 57 12.57 20.67 -4.02
CA GLN A 57 12.99 21.09 -5.35
C GLN A 57 12.16 22.28 -5.86
N TRP A 58 10.83 22.20 -5.76
CA TRP A 58 9.92 23.29 -6.09
C TRP A 58 10.29 24.58 -5.36
N ALA A 59 10.60 24.48 -4.06
CA ALA A 59 10.92 25.65 -3.26
C ALA A 59 12.24 26.31 -3.69
N VAL A 60 13.24 25.51 -4.05
CA VAL A 60 14.53 26.02 -4.53
C VAL A 60 14.36 26.72 -5.88
N GLU A 61 13.64 26.12 -6.82
CA GLU A 61 13.47 26.66 -8.17
C GLU A 61 12.60 27.91 -8.21
N ASN A 62 11.59 28.00 -7.35
CA ASN A 62 10.64 29.13 -7.30
C ASN A 62 10.98 30.17 -6.22
N HIS A 63 12.17 30.07 -5.61
CA HIS A 63 12.61 30.95 -4.52
C HIS A 63 11.62 31.05 -3.35
N GLN A 64 10.94 29.94 -3.03
CA GLN A 64 9.93 29.90 -1.98
C GLN A 64 10.58 29.69 -0.61
N PRO A 65 10.03 30.31 0.46
CA PRO A 65 10.52 30.07 1.81
C PRO A 65 10.19 28.65 2.28
N PRO A 66 10.91 28.10 3.28
CA PRO A 66 10.62 26.79 3.85
C PRO A 66 9.22 26.64 4.50
N THR A 67 8.54 27.76 4.75
CA THR A 67 7.17 27.81 5.30
C THR A 67 6.09 27.78 4.22
N ALA A 68 6.46 27.91 2.94
CA ALA A 68 5.51 27.84 1.84
C ALA A 68 4.89 26.43 1.75
N ILE A 69 3.61 26.38 1.36
CA ILE A 69 2.88 25.14 1.12
C ILE A 69 2.59 25.09 -0.38
N PRO A 70 3.19 24.16 -1.14
CA PRO A 70 2.86 24.00 -2.56
C PRO A 70 1.46 23.44 -2.74
N ALA A 71 0.78 23.88 -3.79
CA ALA A 71 -0.47 23.27 -4.22
C ALA A 71 -0.21 21.94 -4.94
N ASP A 72 -1.24 21.09 -5.05
CA ASP A 72 -1.15 19.85 -5.81
C ASP A 72 -0.67 20.08 -7.26
N THR A 73 -1.12 21.16 -7.90
CA THR A 73 -0.74 21.52 -9.28
C THR A 73 0.72 21.94 -9.42
N ASP A 74 1.37 22.34 -8.34
CA ASP A 74 2.79 22.71 -8.35
C ASP A 74 3.69 21.47 -8.34
N LEU A 75 3.19 20.36 -7.80
CA LEU A 75 3.96 19.14 -7.61
C LEU A 75 3.61 18.02 -8.59
N PHE A 76 2.35 17.94 -9.04
CA PHE A 76 1.84 16.84 -9.84
C PHE A 76 1.35 17.25 -11.22
N GLY A 77 1.69 16.45 -12.24
CA GLY A 77 1.23 16.61 -13.63
C GLY A 77 2.31 16.27 -14.66
N ASP A 78 1.94 16.21 -15.94
CA ASP A 78 2.78 15.74 -17.08
C ASP A 78 4.12 16.48 -17.28
N ARG A 79 4.36 17.58 -16.57
CA ARG A 79 5.62 18.36 -16.60
C ARG A 79 6.03 18.90 -15.23
N ALA A 80 5.42 18.38 -14.17
CA ALA A 80 5.76 18.76 -12.80
C ALA A 80 6.87 17.85 -12.26
N TYR A 81 7.20 17.99 -10.97
CA TYR A 81 8.21 17.16 -10.30
C TYR A 81 7.81 15.68 -10.22
N ILE A 82 6.51 15.39 -10.21
CA ILE A 82 5.96 14.04 -10.17
C ILE A 82 4.84 13.96 -11.22
N GLU A 83 4.91 13.00 -12.14
CA GLU A 83 3.95 12.90 -13.25
C GLU A 83 2.50 12.68 -12.77
N HIS A 84 2.30 11.78 -11.81
CA HIS A 84 0.99 11.46 -11.25
C HIS A 84 1.05 11.49 -9.72
N LYS A 85 0.02 12.07 -9.09
CA LYS A 85 -0.08 12.04 -7.63
C LYS A 85 -0.21 10.57 -7.18
N PRO A 86 0.73 10.05 -6.37
CA PRO A 86 0.67 8.66 -5.94
C PRO A 86 -0.50 8.47 -4.97
N ASP A 87 -1.17 7.33 -5.08
CA ASP A 87 -2.18 6.90 -4.12
C ASP A 87 -1.53 6.17 -2.94
N CYS A 88 -2.12 6.30 -1.76
CA CYS A 88 -1.71 5.47 -0.63
C CYS A 88 -2.20 4.03 -0.85
N PRO A 89 -1.32 3.02 -0.76
CA PRO A 89 -1.71 1.62 -1.01
C PRO A 89 -2.64 1.03 0.05
N ALA A 90 -2.89 1.76 1.16
CA ALA A 90 -3.88 1.42 2.17
C ALA A 90 -5.14 2.31 2.10
N GLY A 91 -5.27 3.17 1.09
CA GLY A 91 -6.45 4.04 0.89
C GLY A 91 -6.43 5.37 1.64
N GLY A 92 -5.29 5.75 2.23
CA GLY A 92 -5.11 7.07 2.85
C GLY A 92 -4.92 8.22 1.85
N ALA A 93 -5.06 9.45 2.33
CA ALA A 93 -4.73 10.65 1.58
C ALA A 93 -3.42 11.27 2.08
N TYR A 94 -2.63 11.82 1.15
CA TYR A 94 -1.41 12.57 1.47
C TYR A 94 -1.73 14.04 1.73
N SER A 95 -1.28 14.54 2.88
CA SER A 95 -1.32 15.96 3.23
C SER A 95 0.04 16.60 2.94
N ILE A 96 0.02 17.53 1.98
CA ILE A 96 1.19 18.29 1.56
C ILE A 96 1.32 19.47 2.51
N ASN A 97 2.17 19.31 3.52
CA ASN A 97 2.45 20.35 4.49
C ASN A 97 3.51 21.33 3.95
N ALA A 98 3.88 22.33 4.75
CA ALA A 98 4.94 23.27 4.39
C ALA A 98 6.23 22.57 3.96
N VAL A 99 7.05 23.20 3.12
CA VAL A 99 8.29 22.62 2.57
C VAL A 99 9.20 22.05 3.67
N ARG A 100 9.34 22.76 4.80
CA ARG A 100 10.13 22.34 5.97
C ARG A 100 9.53 21.16 6.76
N GLU A 101 8.23 20.92 6.62
CA GLU A 101 7.49 19.89 7.34
C GLU A 101 7.34 18.65 6.47
N LYS A 102 7.34 17.46 7.05
CA LYS A 102 7.18 16.23 6.27
C LYS A 102 5.76 16.10 5.73
N CYS A 103 5.62 15.53 4.54
CA CYS A 103 4.34 15.03 4.03
C CYS A 103 3.80 13.95 4.97
N THR A 104 2.52 14.03 5.31
CA THR A 104 1.85 13.06 6.18
C THR A 104 0.80 12.27 5.41
N CYS A 105 0.46 11.09 5.93
CA CYS A 105 -0.65 10.28 5.44
C CYS A 105 -1.66 10.14 6.58
N ASN A 106 -2.96 10.30 6.28
CA ASN A 106 -4.02 10.24 7.28
C ASN A 106 -4.37 8.81 7.75
N PHE A 107 -3.74 7.79 7.17
CA PHE A 107 -3.98 6.40 7.53
C PHE A 107 -3.17 6.01 8.78
N SER A 108 -3.85 5.55 9.82
CA SER A 108 -3.31 5.41 11.19
C SER A 108 -2.13 4.45 11.32
N ILE A 109 -2.03 3.43 10.47
CA ILE A 109 -0.87 2.51 10.47
C ILE A 109 0.39 3.08 9.78
N HIS A 110 0.29 4.25 9.11
CA HIS A 110 1.35 4.86 8.29
C HIS A 110 1.86 6.21 8.85
N MET A 111 1.41 6.58 10.06
CA MET A 111 1.58 7.92 10.64
C MET A 111 3.00 8.26 11.16
N ASN A 112 3.97 7.34 11.07
CA ASN A 112 5.38 7.60 11.38
C ASN A 112 6.17 7.89 10.10
#